data_AF-A0A957A5X8-F1
#
_entry.id   AF-A0A957A5X8-F1
#
_cell.length_a   1.000
_cell.length_b   1.000
_cell.length_c   1.000
_cell.angle_alpha   90.00
_cell.angle_beta   90.00
_cell.angle_gamma   90.00
#
_symmetry.space_group_name_H-M   'P 1'
#
loop_
_entity.id
_entity.type
_entity.pdbx_description
1 polymer ?
#
loop_
_entity_poly.entity_id
_entity_poly.type
_entity_poly.pdbx_seq_one_letter_code
_entity_poly.pdbx_strand_id
1 'polypeptide(L)'
;EAAQLHRLSVEGKWDDMVGLVTDEMMEEFCVIGTWDELPAKMREKYAGINTQISFSAGEPKNPDEADQIREIIAELKTIPTVGEV
;
A
#
# COMPACT_ATOMS: atom_id res chain seq x y z
N GLU A 1 10.48 1.51 19.98
CA GLU A 1 10.71 0.30 19.16
C GLU A 1 11.83 0.44 18.11
N ALA A 2 12.01 1.60 17.46
CA ALA A 2 12.92 1.80 16.31
C ALA A 2 14.38 1.30 16.50
N ALA A 3 15.01 1.58 17.66
CA ALA A 3 16.39 1.16 17.93
C ALA A 3 16.54 -0.37 18.08
N GLN A 4 15.48 -1.06 18.47
CA GLN A 4 15.45 -2.52 18.61
C GLN A 4 15.22 -3.20 17.27
N LEU A 5 14.28 -2.70 16.47
CA LEU A 5 14.06 -3.14 15.09
C LEU A 5 15.33 -2.96 14.24
N HIS A 6 16.01 -1.81 14.36
CA HIS A 6 17.27 -1.57 13.64
C HIS A 6 18.35 -2.59 14.03
N ARG A 7 18.49 -2.88 15.32
CA ARG A 7 19.45 -3.89 15.80
C ARG A 7 19.13 -5.28 15.24
N LEU A 8 17.87 -5.71 15.31
CA LEU A 8 17.44 -7.02 14.79
C LEU A 8 17.65 -7.13 13.27
N SER A 9 17.40 -6.04 12.53
CA SER A 9 17.67 -5.97 11.09
C SER A 9 19.17 -6.15 10.79
N VAL A 10 20.06 -5.47 11.53
CA VAL A 10 21.52 -5.60 11.38
C VAL A 10 22.01 -7.00 11.78
N GLU A 11 21.39 -7.62 12.78
CA GLU A 11 21.69 -8.98 13.25
C GLU A 11 21.08 -10.08 12.35
N GLY A 12 20.29 -9.72 11.33
CA GLY A 12 19.62 -10.66 10.43
C GLY A 12 18.46 -11.44 11.05
N LYS A 13 17.94 -10.98 12.20
CA LYS A 13 16.85 -11.62 12.96
C LYS A 13 15.49 -11.12 12.50
N TRP A 14 15.16 -11.40 11.24
CA TRP A 14 13.91 -10.96 10.61
C TRP A 14 12.68 -11.58 11.26
N ASP A 15 12.73 -12.86 11.65
CA ASP A 15 11.62 -13.56 12.32
C ASP A 15 11.25 -12.91 13.66
N ASP A 16 12.27 -12.56 14.46
CA ASP A 16 12.07 -11.85 15.74
C ASP A 16 11.56 -10.42 15.54
N MET A 17 11.82 -9.83 14.37
CA MET A 17 11.39 -8.47 14.03
C MET A 17 9.90 -8.41 13.73
N VAL A 18 9.31 -9.46 13.14
CA VAL A 18 7.88 -9.53 12.80
C VAL A 18 7.01 -9.30 14.03
N GLY A 19 7.37 -9.87 15.18
CA GLY A 19 6.61 -9.73 16.43
C GLY A 19 6.67 -8.32 17.06
N LEU A 20 7.50 -7.43 16.54
CA LEU A 20 7.68 -6.06 17.03
C LEU A 20 7.12 -5.00 16.08
N VAL A 21 6.72 -5.38 14.87
CA VAL A 21 6.05 -4.49 13.91
C VAL A 21 4.59 -4.38 14.34
N THR A 22 4.17 -3.19 14.77
CA THR A 22 2.78 -2.94 15.15
C THR A 22 1.93 -2.53 13.94
N ASP A 23 0.61 -2.66 14.07
CA ASP A 23 -0.33 -2.21 13.03
C ASP A 23 -0.19 -0.70 12.75
N GLU A 24 0.04 0.10 13.79
CA GLU A 24 0.31 1.54 13.67
C GLU A 24 1.54 1.81 12.79
N MET A 25 2.64 1.06 12.99
CA MET A 25 3.82 1.18 12.14
C MET A 25 3.50 0.78 10.69
N MET A 26 2.67 -0.24 10.49
CA MET A 26 2.25 -0.65 9.15
C MET A 26 1.40 0.42 8.46
N GLU A 27 0.49 1.09 9.16
CA GLU A 27 -0.33 2.17 8.60
C GLU A 27 0.51 3.40 8.20
N GLU A 28 1.60 3.68 8.91
CA GLU A 28 2.54 4.75 8.56
C GLU A 28 3.27 4.47 7.24
N PHE A 29 3.65 3.22 6.96
CA PHE A 29 4.42 2.89 5.74
C PHE A 29 3.56 2.38 4.58
N CYS A 30 2.49 1.66 4.86
CA CYS A 30 1.64 1.02 3.88
C CYS A 30 0.29 1.74 3.75
N VAL A 31 -0.44 1.44 2.68
CA VAL A 31 -1.86 1.78 2.56
C VAL A 31 -2.63 0.49 2.77
N ILE A 32 -3.45 0.44 3.81
CA ILE A 32 -4.23 -0.75 4.19
C ILE A 32 -5.71 -0.36 4.12
N GLY A 33 -6.50 -1.16 3.42
CA GLY A 33 -7.93 -0.94 3.27
C GLY A 33 -8.57 -2.02 2.42
N THR A 34 -9.90 -1.98 2.36
CA THR A 34 -10.67 -2.80 1.43
C THR A 34 -10.52 -2.27 0.00
N TRP A 35 -10.96 -3.07 -0.97
CA TRP A 35 -10.83 -2.75 -2.40
C TRP A 35 -11.41 -1.38 -2.78
N ASP A 36 -12.54 -0.98 -2.17
CA ASP A 36 -13.21 0.30 -2.35
C ASP A 36 -12.51 1.47 -1.64
N GLU A 37 -11.77 1.22 -0.56
CA GLU A 37 -11.04 2.27 0.17
C GLU A 37 -9.66 2.56 -0.43
N LEU A 38 -9.06 1.58 -1.10
CA LEU A 38 -7.70 1.67 -1.62
C LEU A 38 -7.46 2.91 -2.49
N PRO A 39 -8.31 3.26 -3.47
CA PRO A 39 -8.08 4.44 -4.31
C PRO A 39 -8.04 5.75 -3.51
N ALA A 40 -8.98 5.91 -2.57
CA ALA A 40 -9.07 7.12 -1.74
C ALA A 40 -7.84 7.26 -0.83
N LYS A 41 -7.45 6.18 -0.14
CA LYS A 41 -6.27 6.17 0.74
C LYS A 41 -4.97 6.37 -0.04
N MET A 42 -4.85 5.77 -1.23
CA MET A 42 -3.70 5.99 -2.12
C MET A 42 -3.61 7.45 -2.56
N ARG A 43 -4.75 8.08 -2.90
CA ARG A 43 -4.79 9.49 -3.25
C ARG A 43 -4.32 10.36 -2.08
N GLU A 44 -4.84 10.13 -0.88
CA GLU A 44 -4.49 10.89 0.31
C GLU A 44 -2.98 10.84 0.60
N LYS A 45 -2.38 9.65 0.48
CA LYS A 45 -0.96 9.44 0.81
C LYS A 45 0.01 9.86 -0.30
N TYR A 46 -0.39 9.76 -1.57
CA TYR A 46 0.54 9.83 -2.71
C TYR A 46 0.20 10.83 -3.82
N ALA A 47 -0.92 11.56 -3.73
CA ALA A 47 -1.24 12.59 -4.73
C ALA A 47 -0.10 13.62 -4.84
N GLY A 48 0.39 13.84 -6.06
CA GLY A 48 1.45 14.81 -6.30
C GLY A 48 2.87 14.33 -5.97
N ILE A 49 3.04 13.07 -5.54
CA ILE A 49 4.33 12.52 -5.11
C ILE A 49 4.81 11.43 -6.08
N ASN A 50 3.92 10.54 -6.50
CA ASN A 50 4.29 9.37 -7.30
C ASN A 50 4.20 9.68 -8.80
N THR A 51 5.13 9.12 -9.58
CA THR A 51 5.07 9.11 -11.05
C THR A 51 4.35 7.88 -11.61
N GLN A 52 4.33 6.79 -10.85
CA GLN A 52 3.77 5.51 -11.27
C GLN A 52 3.24 4.73 -10.07
N ILE A 53 2.17 3.97 -10.28
CA ILE A 53 1.61 3.01 -9.32
C ILE A 53 1.74 1.62 -9.91
N SER A 54 2.32 0.69 -9.16
CA SER A 54 2.30 -0.74 -9.48
C SER A 54 1.19 -1.39 -8.68
N PHE A 55 0.23 -2.00 -9.37
CA PHE A 55 -0.93 -2.64 -8.75
C PHE A 55 -1.00 -4.10 -9.19
N SER A 56 -0.93 -5.02 -8.23
CA SER A 56 -0.96 -6.47 -8.48
C SER A 56 -2.18 -7.08 -7.80
N ALA A 57 -3.28 -7.17 -8.55
CA ALA A 57 -4.55 -7.72 -8.06
C ALA A 57 -4.68 -9.25 -8.24
N GLY A 58 -3.69 -9.90 -8.87
CA GLY A 58 -3.77 -11.33 -9.23
C GLY A 58 -4.76 -11.62 -10.38
N GLU A 59 -5.03 -12.89 -10.62
CA GLU A 59 -6.08 -13.32 -11.56
C GLU A 59 -7.46 -13.26 -10.87
N PRO A 60 -8.47 -12.60 -11.48
CA PRO A 60 -9.81 -12.56 -10.91
C PRO A 60 -10.43 -13.96 -10.91
N LYS A 61 -11.08 -14.32 -9.80
CA LYS A 61 -11.69 -15.64 -9.61
C LYS A 61 -13.10 -15.72 -10.17
N ASN A 62 -13.76 -14.59 -10.36
CA ASN A 62 -15.11 -14.48 -10.91
C ASN A 62 -15.31 -13.14 -11.65
N PRO A 63 -16.42 -12.98 -12.41
CA PRO A 63 -16.68 -11.76 -13.17
C PRO A 63 -16.81 -10.50 -12.31
N ASP A 64 -17.43 -10.60 -11.12
CA ASP A 64 -17.65 -9.45 -10.23
C ASP A 64 -16.31 -8.89 -9.72
N GLU A 65 -15.37 -9.77 -9.35
CA GLU A 65 -14.01 -9.40 -8.94
C GLU A 65 -13.23 -8.77 -10.11
N ALA A 66 -13.43 -9.26 -11.33
CA ALA A 66 -12.81 -8.65 -12.52
C ALA A 66 -13.31 -7.22 -12.75
N ASP A 67 -14.60 -6.97 -12.52
CA ASP A 67 -15.18 -5.62 -12.65
C ASP A 67 -14.72 -4.70 -11.51
N GLN A 68 -14.64 -5.20 -10.26
CA GLN A 68 -14.07 -4.44 -9.14
C GLN A 68 -12.61 -4.01 -9.41
N ILE A 69 -11.78 -4.92 -9.90
CA ILE A 69 -10.37 -4.61 -10.24
C ILE A 69 -10.31 -3.51 -11.32
N ARG A 70 -11.21 -3.56 -12.32
CA ARG A 70 -11.27 -2.54 -13.38
C ARG A 70 -11.67 -1.17 -12.84
N GLU A 71 -12.65 -1.12 -11.95
CA GLU A 71 -13.10 0.12 -11.31
C GLU A 71 -11.96 0.75 -10.49
N ILE A 72 -11.28 -0.05 -9.69
CA ILE A 72 -10.14 0.41 -8.87
C ILE A 72 -9.00 0.92 -9.73
N ILE A 73 -8.65 0.21 -10.81
CA ILE A 73 -7.64 0.67 -11.76
C ILE A 73 -8.07 1.99 -12.42
N ALA A 74 -9.36 2.18 -12.71
CA ALA A 74 -9.86 3.44 -13.26
C ALA A 74 -9.70 4.58 -12.26
N GLU A 75 -10.02 4.36 -10.98
CA GLU A 75 -9.87 5.37 -9.93
C GLU A 75 -8.41 5.71 -9.62
N LEU A 76 -7.53 4.69 -9.53
CA LEU A 76 -6.10 4.90 -9.29
C LEU A 76 -5.45 5.76 -10.38
N LYS A 77 -5.93 5.68 -11.63
CA LYS A 77 -5.47 6.54 -12.75
C LYS A 77 -5.85 8.01 -12.59
N THR A 78 -6.80 8.35 -11.70
CA THR A 78 -7.20 9.73 -11.41
C THR A 78 -6.37 10.38 -10.29
N ILE A 79 -5.43 9.64 -9.70
CA ILE A 79 -4.53 10.17 -8.69
C ILE A 79 -3.51 11.10 -9.38
N PRO A 80 -3.37 12.35 -8.92
CA PRO A 80 -2.39 13.27 -9.48
C PRO A 80 -0.97 12.73 -9.36
N THR A 81 -0.22 12.84 -10.45
CA THR A 81 1.20 12.48 -10.49
C THR A 81 2.06 13.63 -9.97
N VAL A 82 3.38 13.38 -9.85
CA VAL A 82 4.33 14.36 -9.34
C VAL A 82 4.19 15.74 -10.02
N GLY A 83 3.99 16.78 -9.21
CA GLY A 83 3.87 18.16 -9.69
C GLY A 83 2.51 18.58 -10.26
N GLU A 84 1.48 17.73 -10.17
CA GLU A 84 0.11 18.06 -10.58
C GLU A 84 -0.79 18.59 -9.45
N VAL A 85 -0.25 18.69 -8.22
CA VAL A 85 -0.92 19.20 -7.01
C VAL A 85 -0.39 20.58 -6.62
#